data_AF-A0A120A134-F1
#
_entry.id   AF-A0A120A134-F1
#
_cell.length_a   1.000
_cell.length_b   1.000
_cell.length_c   1.000
_cell.angle_alpha   90.00
_cell.angle_beta   90.00
_cell.angle_gamma   90.00
#
_symmetry.space_group_name_H-M   'P 1'
#
loop_
_entity.id
_entity.type
_entity.pdbx_description
1 polymer ?
#
loop_
_entity_poly.entity_id
_entity_poly.type
_entity_poly.pdbx_seq_one_letter_code
_entity_poly.pdbx_strand_id
1 'polypeptide(L)'
;MSLLRQNFTLDFVRCLIDTYGCHISKSYREMAKDLKVVSHATVQHHILKLETLGVITIENKSSKRQTLHISLSNLKEMERVWQQD
;
A
#
# COMPACT_ATOMS: atom_id res chain seq x y z
N MET A 1 16.43 -10.55 13.13
CA MET A 1 15.70 -9.34 12.66
C MET A 1 14.20 -9.62 12.76
N SER A 2 13.41 -8.66 13.23
CA SER A 2 12.04 -8.90 13.69
C SER A 2 11.07 -9.22 12.53
N LEU A 3 10.54 -10.45 12.53
CA LEU A 3 9.47 -10.98 11.66
C LEU A 3 8.19 -10.11 11.65
N LEU A 4 7.99 -9.27 12.66
CA LEU A 4 6.78 -8.44 12.83
C LEU A 4 6.65 -7.29 11.82
N ARG A 5 7.75 -6.84 11.20
CA ARG A 5 7.72 -5.71 10.24
C ARG A 5 7.33 -6.11 8.81
N GLN A 6 7.45 -7.38 8.45
CA GLN A 6 7.26 -7.84 7.06
C GLN A 6 5.77 -8.11 6.74
N ASN A 7 5.02 -8.72 7.67
CA ASN A 7 3.56 -8.94 7.51
C ASN A 7 2.78 -7.64 7.33
N PHE A 8 3.20 -6.57 8.02
CA PHE A 8 2.50 -5.29 7.97
C PHE A 8 2.36 -4.71 6.55
N THR A 9 3.34 -4.90 5.66
CA THR A 9 3.28 -4.31 4.30
C THR A 9 2.27 -5.04 3.41
N LEU A 10 2.19 -6.37 3.51
CA LEU A 10 1.20 -7.18 2.82
C LEU A 10 -0.21 -6.96 3.37
N ASP A 11 -0.35 -6.99 4.70
CA ASP A 11 -1.62 -6.72 5.38
C ASP A 11 -2.14 -5.32 5.06
N PHE A 12 -1.24 -4.33 4.95
CA PHE A 12 -1.59 -2.97 4.55
C PHE A 12 -2.12 -2.90 3.11
N VAL A 13 -1.49 -3.59 2.14
CA VAL A 13 -2.01 -3.65 0.77
C VAL A 13 -3.37 -4.33 0.71
N ARG A 14 -3.51 -5.47 1.38
CA ARG A 14 -4.80 -6.19 1.43
C ARG A 14 -5.89 -5.30 2.03
N CYS A 15 -5.58 -4.60 3.12
CA CYS A 15 -6.49 -3.64 3.72
C CYS A 15 -6.88 -2.49 2.76
N LEU A 16 -5.93 -1.97 1.97
CA LEU A 16 -6.21 -0.97 0.95
C LEU A 16 -7.15 -1.51 -0.14
N ILE A 17 -6.91 -2.74 -0.63
CA ILE A 17 -7.75 -3.39 -1.64
C ILE A 17 -9.15 -3.65 -1.08
N ASP A 18 -9.26 -4.18 0.13
CA ASP A 18 -10.56 -4.48 0.75
C ASP A 18 -11.37 -3.20 1.01
N THR A 19 -10.69 -2.08 1.31
CA THR A 19 -11.36 -0.80 1.62
C THR A 19 -11.73 -0.02 0.36
N TYR A 20 -10.88 -0.03 -0.67
CA TYR A 20 -10.98 0.88 -1.82
C TYR A 20 -10.97 0.21 -3.19
N GLY A 21 -10.63 -1.08 -3.25
CA GLY A 21 -10.31 -1.78 -4.49
C GLY A 21 -8.91 -1.47 -5.02
N CYS A 22 -8.67 -1.83 -6.28
CA CYS A 22 -7.34 -1.71 -6.90
C CYS A 22 -7.01 -0.30 -7.43
N HIS A 23 -7.99 0.59 -7.44
CA HIS A 23 -7.82 1.97 -7.93
C HIS A 23 -8.25 2.93 -6.83
N ILE A 24 -7.28 3.71 -6.32
CA ILE A 24 -7.52 4.60 -5.19
C ILE A 24 -7.19 6.02 -5.61
N SER A 25 -8.18 6.91 -5.55
CA SER A 25 -7.98 8.34 -5.78
C SER A 25 -8.29 9.09 -4.49
N LYS A 26 -7.30 9.22 -3.60
CA LYS A 26 -7.43 9.87 -2.28
C LYS A 26 -6.12 10.53 -1.87
N SER A 27 -6.19 11.46 -0.93
CA SER A 27 -4.99 11.94 -0.23
C SER A 27 -4.54 10.93 0.82
N TYR A 28 -3.24 10.92 1.16
CA TYR A 28 -2.73 10.11 2.28
C TYR A 28 -3.45 10.39 3.61
N ARG A 29 -3.94 11.61 3.80
CA ARG A 29 -4.70 12.01 5.00
C ARG A 29 -6.10 11.40 5.03
N GLU A 30 -6.77 11.33 3.90
CA GLU A 30 -8.07 10.64 3.78
C GLU A 30 -7.89 9.14 4.01
N MET A 31 -6.87 8.54 3.40
CA MET A 31 -6.55 7.12 3.62
C MET A 31 -6.30 6.82 5.11
N ALA A 32 -5.50 7.63 5.79
CA ALA A 32 -5.24 7.45 7.22
C ALA A 32 -6.51 7.58 8.09
N LYS A 33 -7.42 8.51 7.74
CA LYS A 33 -8.69 8.69 8.47
C LYS A 33 -9.61 7.48 8.33
N ASP A 34 -9.72 6.92 7.13
CA ASP A 34 -10.58 5.78 6.85
C ASP A 34 -10.00 4.50 7.49
N LEU A 35 -8.68 4.32 7.41
CA LEU A 35 -7.99 3.16 7.97
C LEU A 35 -8.01 3.18 9.51
N LYS A 36 -8.05 4.34 10.16
CA LYS A 36 -8.10 4.55 11.64
C LYS A 36 -6.98 3.88 12.46
N VAL A 37 -6.08 3.13 11.83
CA VAL A 37 -5.03 2.33 12.48
C VAL A 37 -3.63 2.92 12.30
N VAL A 38 -3.48 3.93 11.42
CA VAL A 38 -2.17 4.47 11.04
C VAL A 38 -2.19 5.98 10.82
N SER A 39 -1.05 6.63 11.07
CA SER A 39 -0.87 8.05 10.73
C SER A 39 -0.73 8.24 9.21
N HIS A 40 -1.04 9.44 8.71
CA HIS A 40 -0.85 9.77 7.29
C HIS A 40 0.61 9.65 6.82
N ALA A 41 1.58 9.90 7.70
CA ALA A 41 3.00 9.71 7.41
C ALA A 41 3.34 8.22 7.23
N THR A 42 2.76 7.35 8.07
CA THR A 42 2.88 5.89 7.95
C THR A 42 2.28 5.41 6.62
N VAL A 43 1.07 5.86 6.28
CA VAL A 43 0.41 5.54 5.00
C VAL A 43 1.30 5.93 3.82
N GLN A 44 1.82 7.16 3.82
CA GLN A 44 2.73 7.64 2.78
C GLN A 44 4.00 6.77 2.69
N HIS A 45 4.62 6.45 3.81
CA HIS A 45 5.82 5.61 3.84
C HIS A 45 5.58 4.22 3.22
N HIS A 46 4.47 3.56 3.58
CA HIS A 46 4.15 2.24 3.05
C HIS A 46 3.77 2.28 1.57
N ILE A 47 3.00 3.27 1.13
CA ILE A 47 2.65 3.42 -0.29
C ILE A 47 3.90 3.64 -1.15
N LEU A 48 4.83 4.50 -0.71
CA LEU A 48 6.09 4.71 -1.42
C LEU A 48 6.94 3.44 -1.45
N LYS A 49 6.99 2.68 -0.35
CA LYS A 49 7.69 1.38 -0.33
C LYS A 49 7.06 0.40 -1.32
N LEU A 50 5.73 0.31 -1.37
CA LEU A 50 5.02 -0.56 -2.31
C LEU A 50 5.20 -0.15 -3.76
N GLU A 51 5.36 1.16 -4.01
CA GLU A 51 5.74 1.66 -5.32
C GLU A 51 7.15 1.21 -5.71
N THR A 52 8.13 1.30 -4.80
CA THR A 52 9.48 0.79 -5.09
C THR A 52 9.53 -0.70 -5.37
N LEU A 53 8.57 -1.46 -4.82
CA LEU A 53 8.41 -2.89 -5.02
C LEU A 53 7.59 -3.22 -6.28
N GLY A 54 7.07 -2.20 -6.99
CA GLY A 54 6.26 -2.38 -8.20
C GLY A 54 4.82 -2.86 -7.93
N VAL A 55 4.37 -2.94 -6.68
CA VAL A 55 2.99 -3.34 -6.34
C VAL A 55 2.01 -2.22 -6.63
N ILE A 56 2.43 -0.98 -6.41
CA ILE A 56 1.60 0.21 -6.60
C ILE A 56 2.24 1.13 -7.63
N THR A 57 1.44 1.72 -8.50
CA THR A 57 1.85 2.83 -9.37
C THR A 57 1.17 4.11 -8.91
N ILE A 58 1.93 5.20 -8.77
CA ILE A 58 1.42 6.51 -8.34
C ILE A 58 1.52 7.52 -9.49
N GLU A 59 0.38 7.96 -10.01
CA GLU A 59 0.36 8.87 -11.17
C GLU A 59 0.42 10.36 -10.80
N ASN A 60 0.09 10.73 -9.54
CA ASN A 60 -0.05 12.13 -9.11
C ASN A 60 0.73 12.45 -7.82
N LYS A 61 2.03 12.16 -7.81
CA LYS A 61 2.89 12.25 -6.60
C LYS A 61 2.92 13.63 -5.94
N SER A 62 2.95 14.70 -6.76
CA SER A 62 3.08 16.09 -6.29
C SER A 62 1.75 16.78 -5.99
N SER A 63 0.62 16.11 -6.25
CA SER A 63 -0.71 16.66 -6.03
C SER A 63 -1.16 16.44 -4.59
N LYS A 64 -2.15 17.21 -4.11
CA LYS A 64 -2.79 16.96 -2.81
C LYS A 64 -3.54 15.62 -2.75
N ARG A 65 -3.86 15.06 -3.93
CA ARG A 65 -4.60 13.80 -4.12
C ARG A 65 -3.77 12.89 -5.01
N GLN A 66 -3.62 11.65 -4.59
CA GLN A 66 -2.83 10.64 -5.27
C GLN A 66 -3.78 9.67 -5.94
N THR A 67 -3.45 9.31 -7.18
CA THR A 67 -4.05 8.18 -7.88
C THR A 67 -3.10 7.00 -7.76
N LEU A 68 -3.54 5.97 -7.05
CA LEU A 68 -2.82 4.72 -6.82
C LEU A 68 -3.48 3.63 -7.64
N HIS A 69 -2.66 2.88 -8.38
CA HIS A 69 -3.08 1.66 -9.06
C HIS A 69 -2.35 0.48 -8.43
N ILE A 70 -3.09 -0.50 -7.93
CA ILE A 70 -2.53 -1.69 -7.29
C ILE A 70 -2.50 -2.83 -8.32
N SER A 71 -1.30 -3.35 -8.60
CA SER A 71 -1.11 -4.51 -9.46
C SER A 71 -1.34 -5.80 -8.68
N LEU A 72 -2.48 -6.45 -8.91
CA LEU A 72 -2.80 -7.74 -8.31
C LEU A 72 -1.83 -8.85 -8.73
N SER A 73 -1.29 -8.76 -9.95
CA SER A 73 -0.30 -9.72 -10.46
C SER A 73 0.99 -9.64 -9.65
N ASN A 74 1.51 -8.42 -9.43
CA ASN A 74 2.74 -8.19 -8.69
C ASN A 74 2.54 -8.46 -7.20
N LEU A 75 1.34 -8.18 -6.66
CA LEU A 75 0.99 -8.56 -5.29
C LEU A 75 1.04 -10.08 -5.11
N LYS A 76 0.41 -10.86 -5.99
CA LYS A 76 0.43 -12.33 -5.91
C LYS A 76 1.83 -12.92 -6.05
N GLU A 77 2.65 -12.32 -6.92
CA GLU A 77 4.04 -12.73 -7.08
C GLU A 77 4.84 -12.45 -5.79
N MET A 78 4.66 -11.28 -5.19
CA MET A 78 5.27 -10.97 -3.90
C MET A 78 4.76 -11.85 -2.76
N GLU A 79 3.47 -12.14 -2.70
CA GLU A 79 2.90 -13.09 -1.73
C GLU A 79 3.52 -14.49 -1.88
N ARG A 80 3.78 -14.96 -3.11
CA ARG A 80 4.48 -16.23 -3.33
C ARG A 80 5.93 -16.19 -2.87
N VAL A 81 6.67 -15.14 -3.25
CA VAL A 81 8.08 -14.99 -2.86
C VAL A 81 8.19 -14.92 -1.33
N TRP A 82 7.26 -14.24 -0.66
CA TRP A 82 7.24 -14.13 0.80
C TRP A 82 6.74 -15.38 1.55
N GLN A 83 6.09 -16.33 0.89
CA GLN A 83 5.71 -17.61 1.50
C GLN A 83 6.82 -18.68 1.40
N GLN A 84 7.90 -18.41 0.67
CA GLN A 84 9.03 -19.33 0.49
C GLN A 84 10.22 -19.06 1.42
N ASP A 85 10.20 -17.95 2.18
CA ASP A 85 11.14 -17.61 3.25
C ASP A 85 10.54 -17.96 4.63
#